data_AF-Q6LK63-F1
#
_entry.id   AF-Q6LK63-F1
#
_cell.length_a   1.000
_cell.length_b   1.000
_cell.length_c   1.000
_cell.angle_alpha   90.00
_cell.angle_beta   90.00
_cell.angle_gamma   90.00
#
_symmetry.space_group_name_H-M   'P 1'
#
loop_
_entity.id
_entity.type
_entity.pdbx_description
1 polymer ?
#
loop_
_entity_poly.entity_id
_entity_poly.type
_entity_poly.pdbx_seq_one_letter_code
_entity_poly.pdbx_strand_id
1 'polypeptide(L)'
;MARTILYTYKEEEKELTFSYQEYHSIQEAVAAAEGIDITAYLKMEQQIEAVTRDKKAVRDYRDNHFRKLGFGRITLAQKENRGVGKK
;
A
#
# COMPACT_ATOMS: atom_id res chain seq x y z
N MET A 1 10.44 -4.36 -13.21
CA MET A 1 9.42 -5.44 -13.29
C MET A 1 8.14 -4.91 -12.67
N ALA A 2 7.09 -4.76 -13.47
CA ALA A 2 5.79 -4.35 -12.95
C ALA A 2 5.13 -5.51 -12.19
N ARG A 3 4.50 -5.21 -11.06
CA ARG A 3 3.67 -6.11 -10.26
C ARG A 3 2.27 -5.52 -10.20
N THR A 4 1.25 -6.36 -10.17
CA THR A 4 -0.12 -5.90 -9.94
C THR A 4 -0.35 -5.75 -8.43
N ILE A 5 -1.05 -4.71 -8.01
CA ILE A 5 -1.56 -4.49 -6.65
C ILE A 5 -3.07 -4.69 -6.72
N LEU A 6 -3.63 -5.47 -5.82
CA LEU A 6 -5.06 -5.49 -5.56
C LEU A 6 -5.35 -4.65 -4.32
N TYR A 7 -6.25 -3.70 -4.44
CA TYR A 7 -6.68 -2.87 -3.32
C TYR A 7 -8.18 -2.66 -3.35
N THR A 8 -8.77 -2.52 -2.16
CA THR A 8 -10.17 -2.10 -2.03
C THR A 8 -10.21 -0.60 -1.74
N TYR A 9 -11.00 0.16 -2.50
CA TYR A 9 -11.25 1.57 -2.25
C TYR A 9 -12.76 1.82 -2.27
N LYS A 10 -13.32 2.39 -1.19
CA LYS A 10 -14.77 2.65 -1.08
C LYS A 10 -15.65 1.44 -1.45
N GLU A 11 -15.28 0.26 -0.96
CA GLU A 11 -15.98 -1.01 -1.22
C GLU A 11 -15.84 -1.55 -2.66
N GLU A 12 -15.04 -0.89 -3.50
CA GLU A 12 -14.70 -1.37 -4.85
C GLU A 12 -13.32 -2.02 -4.87
N GLU A 13 -13.25 -3.26 -5.36
CA GLU A 13 -11.98 -3.94 -5.62
C GLU A 13 -11.36 -3.44 -6.93
N LYS A 14 -10.12 -2.97 -6.85
CA LYS A 14 -9.38 -2.41 -7.97
C LYS A 14 -8.01 -3.05 -8.08
N GLU A 15 -7.52 -3.10 -9.32
CA GLU A 15 -6.20 -3.61 -9.64
C GLU A 15 -5.36 -2.49 -10.26
N LEU A 16 -4.15 -2.30 -9.72
CA LEU A 16 -3.21 -1.29 -10.20
C LEU A 16 -1.90 -1.94 -10.62
N THR A 17 -1.38 -1.53 -11.77
CA THR A 17 -0.03 -1.90 -12.18
C THR A 17 0.98 -1.02 -11.45
N PHE A 18 1.87 -1.64 -10.69
CA PHE A 18 2.90 -0.99 -9.88
C PHE A 18 4.30 -1.34 -10.37
N SER A 19 5.16 -0.33 -10.49
CA SER A 19 6.56 -0.50 -10.80
C SER A 19 7.42 0.18 -9.73
N TYR A 20 8.36 -0.58 -9.14
CA TYR A 20 9.37 -0.04 -8.22
C TYR A 20 10.30 1.02 -8.85
N GLN A 21 10.22 1.23 -10.16
CA GLN A 21 10.96 2.30 -10.86
C GLN A 21 10.27 3.66 -10.71
N GLU A 22 8.94 3.66 -10.60
CA GLU A 22 8.12 4.86 -10.55
C GLU A 22 7.67 5.20 -9.13
N TYR A 23 7.50 4.18 -8.29
CA TYR A 23 6.97 4.33 -6.93
C TYR A 23 7.86 3.63 -5.92
N HIS A 24 8.09 4.28 -4.78
CA HIS A 24 8.89 3.70 -3.69
C HIS A 24 8.10 2.65 -2.89
N SER A 25 6.78 2.79 -2.83
CA SER A 25 5.91 1.87 -2.12
C SER A 25 4.55 1.66 -2.79
N ILE A 26 3.89 0.56 -2.43
CA ILE A 26 2.55 0.18 -2.89
C ILE A 26 1.52 1.25 -2.52
N GLN A 27 1.64 1.81 -1.32
CA GLN A 27 0.79 2.88 -0.78
C GLN A 27 0.81 4.13 -1.66
N GLU A 28 2.00 4.50 -2.10
CA GLU A 28 2.21 5.66 -2.98
C GLU A 28 1.56 5.44 -4.33
N ALA A 29 1.70 4.23 -4.89
CA ALA A 29 1.07 3.89 -6.15
C ALA A 29 -0.47 3.91 -6.07
N VAL A 30 -1.07 3.27 -5.05
CA VAL A 30 -2.55 3.27 -4.92
C VAL A 30 -3.10 4.65 -4.60
N ALA A 31 -2.37 5.47 -3.84
CA ALA A 31 -2.76 6.84 -3.59
C ALA A 31 -2.68 7.70 -4.86
N ALA A 32 -1.58 7.60 -5.60
CA ALA A 32 -1.40 8.32 -6.87
C ALA A 32 -2.46 7.91 -7.91
N ALA A 33 -2.81 6.63 -7.98
CA ALA A 33 -3.84 6.13 -8.89
C ALA A 33 -5.24 6.69 -8.59
N GLU A 34 -5.57 6.90 -7.32
CA GLU A 34 -6.83 7.53 -6.90
C GLU A 34 -6.73 9.08 -6.84
N GLY A 35 -5.55 9.65 -7.13
CA GLY A 35 -5.32 11.10 -7.05
C GLY A 35 -5.28 11.67 -5.63
N ILE A 36 -4.92 10.83 -4.64
CA ILE A 36 -4.85 11.21 -3.23
C ILE A 36 -3.42 11.66 -2.90
N ASP A 37 -3.28 12.88 -2.38
CA ASP A 37 -2.01 13.37 -1.86
C ASP A 37 -1.66 12.69 -0.54
N ILE A 38 -0.57 11.91 -0.55
CA ILE A 38 0.02 11.29 0.65
C ILE A 38 1.35 11.95 1.04
N THR A 39 1.65 13.14 0.51
CA THR A 39 2.88 13.86 0.82
C THR A 39 2.95 14.19 2.32
N ALA A 40 1.81 14.62 2.88
CA ALA A 40 1.67 14.84 4.32
C ALA A 40 1.88 13.55 5.13
N TYR A 41 1.36 12.43 4.63
CA TYR A 41 1.53 11.11 5.24
C TYR A 41 3.00 10.69 5.26
N LEU A 42 3.72 10.76 4.13
CA LEU A 42 5.12 10.38 4.02
C LEU A 42 6.00 11.17 4.99
N LYS A 43 5.77 12.49 5.06
CA LYS A 43 6.48 13.36 6.00
C LYS A 43 6.24 12.94 7.45
N MET A 44 5.01 12.60 7.79
CA MET A 44 4.66 12.20 9.15
C MET A 44 5.12 10.78 9.49
N GLU A 45 5.07 9.85 8.53
CA GLU A 45 5.62 8.49 8.66
C GLU A 45 7.12 8.55 8.97
N GLN A 46 7.87 9.36 8.23
CA GLN A 46 9.30 9.58 8.46
C GLN A 46 9.58 10.17 9.85
N GLN A 47 8.74 11.11 10.31
CA GLN A 47 8.87 11.67 11.66
C GLN A 47 8.56 10.64 12.75
N ILE A 48 7.53 9.81 12.56
CA ILE A 48 7.19 8.75 13.52
C ILE A 48 8.30 7.71 13.56
N GLU A 49 8.87 7.32 12.42
CA GLU A 49 10.02 6.40 12.38
C GLU A 49 11.25 7.00 13.08
N ALA A 50 11.49 8.30 12.92
CA ALA A 50 12.61 8.99 13.57
C ALA A 50 12.42 9.13 15.09
N VAL A 51 11.20 9.36 15.56
CA VAL A 51 10.88 9.58 16.99
C VAL A 51 10.62 8.28 17.72
N THR A 52 10.00 7.30 17.05
CA THR A 52 9.55 6.03 17.62
C THR A 52 10.31 4.89 16.97
N ARG A 53 11.16 4.22 17.75
CA ARG A 53 11.91 3.03 17.31
C ARG A 53 11.01 1.80 17.06
N ASP A 54 9.75 1.87 17.49
CA ASP A 54 8.76 0.80 17.33
C ASP A 54 8.09 0.83 15.96
N LYS A 55 8.41 -0.18 15.14
CA LYS A 55 7.78 -0.42 13.83
C LYS A 55 6.26 -0.61 13.90
N LYS A 56 5.72 -0.90 15.09
CA LYS A 56 4.28 -1.05 15.31
C LYS A 56 3.56 0.30 15.17
N ALA A 57 4.10 1.37 15.74
CA ALA A 57 3.48 2.70 15.67
C ALA A 57 3.40 3.20 14.22
N VAL A 58 4.46 2.96 13.43
CA VAL A 58 4.49 3.28 11.99
C VAL A 58 3.38 2.53 11.23
N ARG A 59 3.21 1.23 11.50
CA ARG A 59 2.15 0.41 10.90
C ARG A 59 0.74 0.86 11.30
N ASP A 60 0.53 1.10 12.58
CA ASP A 60 -0.77 1.56 13.09
C ASP A 60 -1.13 2.94 12.52
N TYR A 61 -0.15 3.84 12.38
CA TYR A 61 -0.35 5.14 11.74
C TYR A 61 -0.74 5.00 10.27
N ARG A 62 -0.01 4.15 9.52
CA ARG A 62 -0.32 3.81 8.14
C ARG A 62 -1.74 3.29 7.99
N ASP A 63 -2.06 2.21 8.70
CA ASP A 63 -3.34 1.53 8.52
C ASP A 63 -4.50 2.47 8.90
N ASN A 64 -4.34 3.33 9.91
CA ASN A 64 -5.31 4.36 10.26
C ASN A 64 -5.45 5.45 9.18
N HIS A 65 -4.35 5.93 8.61
CA HIS A 65 -4.38 6.97 7.57
C HIS A 65 -5.10 6.46 6.31
N PHE A 66 -4.71 5.29 5.82
CA PHE A 66 -5.32 4.67 4.65
C PHE A 66 -6.79 4.31 4.89
N ARG A 67 -7.14 3.83 6.09
CA ARG A 67 -8.54 3.57 6.46
C ARG A 67 -9.40 4.83 6.45
N LYS A 68 -8.88 5.98 6.89
CA LYS A 68 -9.59 7.28 6.83
C LYS A 68 -9.85 7.76 5.41
N LEU A 69 -8.93 7.44 4.49
CA LEU A 69 -9.06 7.77 3.08
C LEU A 69 -10.06 6.86 2.34
N GLY A 70 -10.55 5.80 2.98
CA GLY A 70 -11.45 4.82 2.37
C GLY A 70 -10.73 3.66 1.69
N PHE A 71 -9.41 3.55 1.87
CA PHE A 71 -8.68 2.35 1.47
C PHE A 71 -8.91 1.23 2.48
N GLY A 72 -9.28 0.07 1.96
CA GLY A 72 -9.41 -1.17 2.70
C GLY A 72 -8.13 -2.00 2.60
N ARG A 73 -8.29 -3.25 2.18
CA ARG A 73 -7.19 -4.21 2.07
C ARG A 73 -6.33 -3.85 0.86
N ILE A 74 -5.05 -3.56 1.09
CA ILE A 74 -4.06 -3.34 0.03
C ILE A 74 -3.08 -4.51 0.04
N THR A 75 -2.98 -5.24 -1.07
CA THR A 75 -2.13 -6.43 -1.21
C THR A 75 -1.46 -6.45 -2.57
N LEU A 76 -0.19 -6.87 -2.61
CA LEU A 76 0.43 -7.22 -3.89
C LEU A 76 -0.26 -8.47 -4.45
N ALA A 77 -0.61 -8.44 -5.73
CA ALA A 77 -1.00 -9.63 -6.45
C ALA A 77 0.15 -10.62 -6.33
N GLN A 78 -0.12 -11.80 -5.75
CA GLN A 78 0.83 -12.88 -5.84
C GLN A 78 1.01 -13.19 -7.32
N LYS A 79 2.25 -13.13 -7.79
CA LYS A 79 2.63 -13.77 -9.05
C LYS A 79 2.15 -15.22 -8.91
N GLU A 80 1.28 -15.67 -9.81
CA GLU A 80 0.76 -17.03 -9.82
C GLU A 80 1.93 -18.02 -9.67
N ASN A 81 2.16 -18.52 -8.45
CA ASN A 81 2.98 -19.70 -8.24
C ASN A 81 2.09 -20.87 -8.66
N ARG A 82 2.11 -21.21 -9.95
CA ARG A 82 1.74 -22.55 -10.40
C ARG A 82 2.66 -23.53 -9.67
N GLY A 83 2.18 -24.13 -8.59
CA GLY A 83 2.98 -25.11 -7.86
C GLY A 83 2.48 -25.47 -6.47
N VAL A 84 1.25 -25.96 -6.33
CA VAL A 84 0.99 -26.99 -5.33
C VAL A 84 0.09 -28.03 -5.98
N GLY A 85 0.67 -29.21 -6.25
CA GLY A 85 -0.06 -30.32 -6.86
C GLY A 85 -1.30 -30.64 -6.05
N LYS A 86 -2.45 -30.70 -6.73
CA LYS A 86 -3.52 -31.58 -6.27
C LYS A 86 -2.97 -33.00 -6.33
N LYS A 87 -2.66 -33.57 -5.17
CA LYS A 87 -2.65 -35.02 -5.00
C LYS A 87 -4.08 -35.50 -4.85
#